data_AF-A0A8S9BBX0-F1
#
_entry.id   AF-A0A8S9BBX0-F1
#
_cell.length_a   1.000
_cell.length_b   1.000
_cell.length_c   1.000
_cell.angle_alpha   90.00
_cell.angle_beta   90.00
_cell.angle_gamma   90.00
#
_symmetry.space_group_name_H-M   'P 1'
#
loop_
_entity.id
_entity.type
_entity.pdbx_description
1 polymer ?
#
loop_
_entity_poly.entity_id
_entity_poly.type
_entity_poly.pdbx_seq_one_letter_code
_entity_poly.pdbx_strand_id
1 'polypeptide(L)'
;MPLKVEGSAVGKQVKPETPEPATPKPVPKLTPQDTKNEFDDEDDDSDIKIKDLLKFRIKITRLVKVATPPIFKGKPSELKVYLAKVTIYIKYNVDMFEDDSDKVTFAISYLEGLAFDYMEIFFRDFRENTKRDWKPQTRAMFDDFEVYKKCLTEIYGDVSEREEAIRII
;
A
#
# COMPACT_ATOMS: atom_id res chain seq x y z
N MET A 1 -17.46 28.81 -56.42
CA MET A 1 -17.34 30.26 -56.15
C MET A 1 -16.76 30.45 -54.74
N PRO A 2 -16.03 31.56 -54.49
CA PRO A 2 -14.86 31.61 -53.60
C PRO A 2 -14.97 32.53 -52.36
N LEU A 3 -14.03 32.34 -51.43
CA LEU A 3 -13.30 33.29 -50.56
C LEU A 3 -14.01 34.48 -49.87
N LYS A 4 -13.89 34.56 -48.52
CA LYS A 4 -13.18 35.63 -47.75
C LYS A 4 -13.15 35.27 -46.25
N VAL A 5 -12.06 34.73 -45.67
CA VAL A 5 -10.94 35.38 -44.94
C VAL A 5 -11.12 36.81 -44.42
N GLU A 6 -10.84 36.99 -43.12
CA GLU A 6 -10.12 38.06 -42.40
C GLU A 6 -10.71 38.16 -40.98
N GLY A 7 -9.97 38.14 -39.87
CA GLY A 7 -8.54 38.13 -39.61
C GLY A 7 -8.27 38.85 -38.27
N SER A 8 -7.30 38.33 -37.49
CA SER A 8 -6.44 39.04 -36.51
C SER A 8 -7.07 39.58 -35.21
N ALA A 9 -6.46 39.53 -34.02
CA ALA A 9 -5.04 39.49 -33.67
C ALA A 9 -4.83 38.83 -32.26
N VAL A 10 -3.87 37.92 -32.08
CA VAL A 10 -2.47 38.10 -31.60
C VAL A 10 -2.29 38.24 -30.07
N GLY A 11 -1.44 37.35 -29.52
CA GLY A 11 -0.62 37.55 -28.32
C GLY A 11 -1.02 36.63 -27.15
N LYS A 12 -0.19 35.79 -26.55
CA LYS A 12 1.27 35.56 -26.57
C LYS A 12 1.50 34.08 -26.25
N GLN A 13 2.52 33.47 -26.88
CA GLN A 13 3.07 32.20 -26.41
C GLN A 13 3.83 32.43 -25.10
N VAL A 14 3.59 31.58 -24.10
CA VAL A 14 4.45 31.45 -22.92
C VAL A 14 4.97 30.02 -22.89
N LYS A 15 6.29 29.92 -22.88
CA LYS A 15 7.14 28.73 -22.88
C LYS A 15 6.95 27.93 -21.56
N PRO A 16 7.03 26.59 -21.55
CA PRO A 16 6.93 25.84 -20.30
C PRO A 16 8.21 26.00 -19.49
N GLU A 17 8.12 26.63 -18.31
CA GLU A 17 9.19 26.67 -17.31
C GLU A 17 9.14 25.42 -16.44
N THR A 18 10.27 24.71 -16.41
CA THR A 18 10.62 23.65 -15.46
C THR A 18 10.66 24.23 -14.04
N PRO A 19 10.15 23.55 -12.99
CA PRO A 19 10.32 24.03 -11.63
C PRO A 19 11.78 23.84 -11.19
N GLU A 20 12.53 24.93 -11.09
CA GLU A 20 13.82 24.97 -10.38
C GLU A 20 13.60 24.94 -8.85
N PRO A 21 14.56 24.41 -8.07
CA PRO A 21 14.39 24.10 -6.66
C PRO A 21 14.41 25.37 -5.80
N ALA A 22 13.46 25.48 -4.88
CA ALA A 22 13.39 26.57 -3.92
C ALA A 22 14.63 26.57 -3.00
N THR A 23 15.43 27.64 -3.10
CA THR A 23 16.47 27.98 -2.13
C THR A 23 15.82 28.53 -0.85
N PRO A 24 16.29 28.13 0.36
CA PRO A 24 15.70 28.57 1.62
C PRO A 24 16.07 30.03 1.94
N LYS A 25 15.06 30.82 2.32
CA LYS A 25 15.19 32.20 2.82
C LYS A 25 15.86 32.22 4.22
N PRO A 26 16.63 33.27 4.56
CA PRO A 26 17.43 33.31 5.79
C PRO A 26 16.57 33.60 7.04
N VAL A 27 16.83 32.87 8.11
CA VAL A 27 16.22 33.05 9.44
C VAL A 27 16.89 34.22 10.18
N PRO A 28 16.16 35.13 10.83
CA PRO A 28 16.75 36.19 11.64
C PRO A 28 17.52 35.65 12.86
N LYS A 29 18.76 36.12 13.04
CA LYS A 29 19.59 35.91 14.24
C LYS A 29 18.98 36.61 15.44
N LEU A 30 18.80 35.87 16.55
CA LEU A 30 18.69 36.41 17.90
C LEU A 30 19.94 35.98 18.68
N THR A 31 20.64 36.96 19.23
CA THR A 31 21.72 36.83 20.21
C THR A 31 21.53 37.95 21.24
N PRO A 32 22.13 37.85 22.43
CA PRO A 32 21.78 36.97 23.54
C PRO A 32 21.27 37.84 24.72
N GLN A 33 20.47 37.31 25.63
CA GLN A 33 20.25 37.99 26.91
C GLN A 33 20.57 37.04 28.06
N ASP A 34 21.60 37.44 28.80
CA ASP A 34 21.99 36.95 30.11
C ASP A 34 20.77 36.91 31.04
N THR A 35 20.54 35.75 31.66
CA THR A 35 19.94 35.71 32.99
C THR A 35 20.70 34.65 33.76
N LYS A 36 21.64 35.11 34.59
CA LYS A 36 22.20 34.30 35.67
C LYS A 36 21.06 33.99 36.61
N ASN A 37 20.84 32.72 36.93
CA ASN A 37 20.30 32.29 38.21
C ASN A 37 20.95 30.94 38.53
N GLU A 38 21.75 30.97 39.60
CA GLU A 38 22.23 29.81 40.35
C GLU A 38 21.03 28.96 40.79
N PHE A 39 21.12 27.65 40.56
CA PHE A 39 20.41 26.66 41.36
C PHE A 39 21.29 25.42 41.45
N ASP A 40 21.35 24.91 42.67
CA ASP A 40 22.44 24.14 43.27
C ASP A 40 22.67 22.73 42.70
N ASP A 41 23.89 22.24 42.92
CA ASP A 41 24.34 20.87 42.68
C ASP A 41 23.48 19.84 43.44
N GLU A 42 22.84 18.93 42.71
CA GLU A 42 22.49 17.60 43.22
C GLU A 42 22.90 16.55 42.16
N ASP A 43 23.87 15.72 42.54
CA ASP A 43 24.24 14.50 41.85
C ASP A 43 23.02 13.57 41.74
N ASP A 44 22.49 13.35 40.54
CA ASP A 44 21.55 12.26 40.26
C ASP A 44 21.99 11.42 39.05
N ASP A 45 22.09 10.13 39.35
CA ASP A 45 22.81 9.06 38.66
C ASP A 45 22.06 8.63 37.38
N SER A 46 22.01 9.51 36.37
CA SER A 46 21.21 9.29 35.15
C SER A 46 21.83 8.31 34.13
N ASP A 47 22.89 7.59 34.50
CA ASP A 47 23.58 6.62 33.64
C ASP A 47 22.83 5.28 33.47
N ILE A 48 21.71 5.09 34.17
CA ILE A 48 20.86 3.90 34.05
C ILE A 48 19.62 4.23 33.20
N LYS A 49 19.73 4.01 31.88
CA LYS A 49 18.70 3.37 31.02
C LYS A 49 18.98 3.44 29.52
N ILE A 50 20.00 4.16 29.04
CA ILE A 50 20.30 4.16 27.60
C ILE A 50 20.81 2.79 27.15
N LYS A 51 21.63 2.11 27.98
CA LYS A 51 22.16 0.77 27.69
C LYS A 51 21.07 -0.30 27.74
N ASP A 52 20.12 -0.20 28.66
CA ASP A 52 18.97 -1.10 28.74
C ASP A 52 17.95 -0.84 27.62
N LEU A 53 17.75 0.42 27.21
CA LEU A 53 17.01 0.77 26.00
C LEU A 53 17.68 0.21 24.74
N LEU A 54 19.01 0.24 24.63
CA LEU A 54 19.72 -0.39 23.52
C LEU A 54 19.58 -1.93 23.55
N LYS A 55 19.58 -2.52 24.75
CA LYS A 55 19.46 -3.97 24.93
C LYS A 55 18.03 -4.48 24.66
N PHE A 56 17.01 -3.66 24.94
CA PHE A 56 15.62 -3.93 24.57
C PHE A 56 15.33 -3.60 23.09
N ARG A 57 15.96 -2.54 22.55
CA ARG A 57 15.81 -2.08 21.15
C ARG A 57 16.55 -2.96 20.14
N ILE A 58 17.49 -3.80 20.58
CA ILE A 58 18.18 -4.79 19.74
C ILE A 58 17.74 -6.21 20.11
N LYS A 59 16.42 -6.43 20.20
CA LYS A 59 15.85 -7.61 19.55
C LYS A 59 15.58 -7.25 18.09
N ILE A 60 16.63 -6.96 17.34
CA ILE A 60 16.56 -7.00 15.88
C ILE A 60 16.46 -8.48 15.54
N THR A 61 15.24 -9.03 15.64
CA THR A 61 14.86 -10.13 14.77
C THR A 61 15.18 -9.64 13.37
N ARG A 62 15.96 -10.41 12.59
CA ARG A 62 16.22 -10.08 11.19
C ARG A 62 14.88 -9.80 10.53
N LEU A 63 14.57 -8.53 10.27
CA LEU A 63 13.40 -8.16 9.48
C LEU A 63 13.75 -8.58 8.05
N VAL A 64 13.35 -9.80 7.69
CA VAL A 64 13.53 -10.30 6.33
C VAL A 64 12.69 -9.37 5.46
N LYS A 65 13.35 -8.49 4.69
CA LYS A 65 12.67 -7.62 3.74
C LYS A 65 12.12 -8.49 2.61
N VAL A 66 10.86 -8.89 2.73
CA VAL A 66 10.18 -9.66 1.69
C VAL A 66 9.88 -8.76 0.50
N ALA A 67 10.11 -9.30 -0.70
CA ALA A 67 9.80 -8.59 -1.94
C ALA A 67 8.29 -8.29 -2.00
N THR A 68 7.93 -7.11 -2.49
CA THR A 68 6.54 -6.76 -2.74
C THR A 68 5.93 -7.69 -3.79
N PRO A 69 4.63 -8.04 -3.67
CA PRO A 69 3.93 -8.79 -4.71
C PRO A 69 3.97 -8.07 -6.07
N PRO A 70 3.91 -8.83 -7.18
CA PRO A 70 3.79 -8.26 -8.52
C PRO A 70 2.36 -7.75 -8.75
N ILE A 71 2.20 -6.80 -9.66
CA ILE A 71 0.87 -6.40 -10.13
C ILE A 71 0.28 -7.52 -11.00
N PHE A 72 -1.00 -7.85 -10.80
CA PHE A 72 -1.72 -8.84 -11.59
C PHE A 72 -2.83 -8.19 -12.41
N LYS A 73 -2.78 -8.38 -13.74
CA LYS A 73 -3.72 -7.76 -14.70
C LYS A 73 -4.79 -8.72 -15.25
N GLY A 74 -4.81 -9.97 -14.78
CA GLY A 74 -5.75 -10.99 -15.25
C GLY A 74 -5.19 -11.97 -16.28
N LYS A 75 -3.87 -12.03 -16.51
CA LYS A 75 -3.28 -13.02 -17.43
C LYS A 75 -3.10 -14.37 -16.74
N PRO A 76 -3.66 -15.48 -17.26
CA PRO A 76 -3.60 -16.77 -16.56
C PRO A 76 -2.20 -17.26 -16.20
N SER A 77 -1.22 -17.09 -17.09
CA SER A 77 0.17 -17.48 -16.86
C SER A 77 0.86 -16.74 -15.71
N GLU A 78 0.34 -15.57 -15.30
CA GLU A 78 0.90 -14.73 -14.24
C GLU A 78 0.24 -15.00 -12.88
N LEU A 79 -0.94 -15.65 -12.84
CA LEU A 79 -1.74 -15.81 -11.63
C LEU A 79 -1.00 -16.60 -10.54
N LYS A 80 -0.40 -17.73 -10.90
CA LYS A 80 0.32 -18.60 -9.96
C LYS A 80 1.46 -17.86 -9.27
N VAL A 81 2.21 -17.06 -10.04
CA VAL A 81 3.35 -16.28 -9.52
C VAL A 81 2.85 -15.16 -8.60
N TYR A 82 1.76 -14.50 -8.98
CA TYR A 82 1.11 -13.48 -8.15
C TYR A 82 0.65 -14.05 -6.81
N LEU A 83 -0.18 -15.10 -6.82
CA LEU A 83 -0.72 -15.72 -5.59
C LEU A 83 0.38 -16.25 -4.68
N ALA A 84 1.43 -16.86 -5.23
CA ALA A 84 2.57 -17.33 -4.46
C ALA A 84 3.29 -16.18 -3.75
N LYS A 85 3.56 -15.07 -4.45
CA LYS A 85 4.26 -13.91 -3.86
C LYS A 85 3.41 -13.17 -2.82
N VAL A 86 2.09 -13.04 -3.04
CA VAL A 86 1.16 -12.51 -2.02
C VAL A 86 1.17 -13.40 -0.77
N THR A 87 1.07 -14.72 -0.94
CA THR A 87 1.08 -15.68 0.17
C THR A 87 2.40 -15.61 0.96
N ILE A 88 3.54 -15.51 0.27
CA ILE A 88 4.84 -15.30 0.91
C ILE A 88 4.84 -13.99 1.69
N TYR A 89 4.38 -12.89 1.09
CA TYR A 89 4.35 -11.59 1.75
C TYR A 89 3.53 -11.64 3.05
N ILE A 90 2.31 -12.16 3.00
CA ILE A 90 1.43 -12.28 4.18
C ILE A 90 2.09 -13.15 5.25
N LYS A 91 2.69 -14.29 4.87
CA LYS A 91 3.32 -15.21 5.82
C LYS A 91 4.45 -14.58 6.63
N TYR A 92 5.24 -13.71 6.02
CA TYR A 92 6.36 -13.03 6.68
C TYR A 92 5.98 -11.71 7.36
N ASN A 93 4.80 -11.18 7.07
CA ASN A 93 4.27 -9.94 7.65
C ASN A 93 2.95 -10.21 8.38
N VAL A 94 2.80 -11.37 9.03
CA VAL A 94 1.53 -11.80 9.63
C VAL A 94 1.00 -10.81 10.66
N ASP A 95 1.90 -10.15 11.40
CA ASP A 95 1.55 -9.16 12.42
C ASP A 95 0.91 -7.88 11.84
N MET A 96 0.95 -7.69 10.51
CA MET A 96 0.33 -6.56 9.80
C MET A 96 -1.12 -6.81 9.39
N PHE A 97 -1.66 -8.02 9.63
CA PHE A 97 -3.00 -8.41 9.20
C PHE A 97 -3.79 -8.92 10.41
N GLU A 98 -4.85 -8.21 10.80
CA GLU A 98 -5.68 -8.58 11.94
C GLU A 98 -6.56 -9.80 11.60
N ASP A 99 -7.14 -9.78 10.40
CA ASP A 99 -8.01 -10.85 9.91
C ASP A 99 -7.78 -11.17 8.42
N ASP A 100 -8.60 -12.08 7.89
CA ASP A 100 -8.52 -12.47 6.48
C ASP A 100 -9.02 -11.37 5.54
N SER A 101 -9.87 -10.46 6.01
CA SER A 101 -10.36 -9.35 5.19
C SER A 101 -9.25 -8.33 4.91
N ASP A 102 -8.31 -8.13 5.85
CA ASP A 102 -7.09 -7.35 5.62
C ASP A 102 -6.20 -7.98 4.56
N LYS A 103 -6.01 -9.31 4.62
CA LYS A 103 -5.20 -10.07 3.65
C LYS A 103 -5.79 -9.96 2.25
N VAL A 104 -7.10 -10.11 2.14
CA VAL A 104 -7.85 -10.01 0.89
C VAL A 104 -7.77 -8.60 0.32
N THR A 105 -7.98 -7.57 1.16
CA THR A 105 -7.88 -6.16 0.75
C THR A 105 -6.47 -5.83 0.28
N PHE A 106 -5.45 -6.30 0.98
CA PHE A 106 -4.05 -6.17 0.57
C PHE A 106 -3.80 -6.84 -0.78
N ALA A 107 -4.26 -8.07 -0.99
CA ALA A 107 -4.12 -8.74 -2.27
C ALA A 107 -4.81 -7.94 -3.40
N ILE A 108 -6.06 -7.49 -3.17
CA ILE A 108 -6.82 -6.66 -4.13
C ILE A 108 -6.05 -5.39 -4.53
N SER A 109 -5.28 -4.79 -3.63
CA SER A 109 -4.47 -3.58 -3.93
C SER A 109 -3.38 -3.79 -4.99
N TYR A 110 -3.00 -5.04 -5.27
CA TYR A 110 -2.04 -5.41 -6.32
C TYR A 110 -2.72 -5.89 -7.62
N LEU A 111 -4.05 -5.79 -7.70
CA LEU A 111 -4.79 -6.06 -8.92
C LEU A 111 -4.88 -4.79 -9.77
N GLU A 112 -4.82 -4.95 -11.09
CA GLU A 112 -5.05 -3.87 -12.04
C GLU A 112 -5.87 -4.35 -13.24
N GLY A 113 -6.45 -3.41 -13.99
CA GLY A 113 -7.21 -3.70 -15.21
C GLY A 113 -8.35 -4.68 -14.96
N LEU A 114 -8.53 -5.64 -15.86
CA LEU A 114 -9.67 -6.57 -15.81
C LEU A 114 -9.76 -7.37 -14.50
N ALA A 115 -8.62 -7.69 -13.88
CA ALA A 115 -8.61 -8.37 -12.58
C ALA A 115 -9.17 -7.50 -11.46
N PHE A 116 -8.82 -6.22 -11.44
CA PHE A 116 -9.38 -5.28 -10.48
C PHE A 116 -10.83 -4.97 -10.78
N ASP A 117 -11.20 -4.74 -12.05
CA ASP A 117 -12.58 -4.44 -12.46
C ASP A 117 -13.56 -5.53 -11.99
N TYR A 118 -13.15 -6.81 -12.08
CA TYR A 118 -13.91 -7.92 -11.54
C TYR A 118 -14.03 -7.87 -10.01
N MET A 119 -12.92 -7.65 -9.31
CA MET A 119 -12.89 -7.64 -7.85
C MET A 119 -13.51 -6.38 -7.23
N GLU A 120 -13.60 -5.29 -7.98
CA GLU A 120 -14.19 -4.02 -7.55
C GLU A 120 -15.63 -4.21 -7.07
N ILE A 121 -16.40 -5.10 -7.72
CA ILE A 121 -17.80 -5.36 -7.36
C ILE A 121 -17.92 -5.89 -5.93
N PHE A 122 -17.06 -6.84 -5.55
CA PHE A 122 -17.02 -7.41 -4.20
C PHE A 122 -16.40 -6.45 -3.21
N PHE A 123 -15.33 -5.76 -3.60
CA PHE A 123 -14.65 -4.79 -2.75
C PHE A 123 -15.53 -3.57 -2.43
N ARG A 124 -16.39 -3.16 -3.37
CA ARG A 124 -17.39 -2.13 -3.14
C ARG A 124 -18.43 -2.60 -2.12
N ASP A 125 -18.96 -3.82 -2.27
CA ASP A 125 -19.91 -4.40 -1.31
C ASP A 125 -19.30 -4.52 0.10
N PHE A 126 -18.04 -4.96 0.20
CA PHE A 126 -17.28 -5.01 1.45
C PHE A 126 -17.18 -3.64 2.14
N ARG A 127 -16.90 -2.57 1.37
CA ARG A 127 -16.70 -1.21 1.92
C ARG A 127 -17.99 -0.45 2.21
N GLU A 128 -19.02 -0.63 1.41
CA GLU A 128 -20.24 0.18 1.47
C GLU A 128 -21.31 -0.40 2.39
N ASN A 129 -21.25 -1.72 2.66
CA ASN A 129 -22.26 -2.42 3.46
C ASN A 129 -21.67 -2.99 4.76
N THR A 130 -22.53 -3.28 5.72
CA THR A 130 -22.11 -3.98 6.94
C THR A 130 -21.95 -5.47 6.68
N LYS A 131 -21.15 -6.16 7.50
CA LYS A 131 -20.94 -7.61 7.38
C LYS A 131 -22.24 -8.44 7.31
N ARG A 132 -23.32 -7.97 7.96
CA ARG A 132 -24.64 -8.63 7.93
C ARG A 132 -25.31 -8.53 6.57
N ASP A 133 -25.08 -7.44 5.86
CA ASP A 133 -25.72 -7.09 4.59
C ASP A 133 -24.87 -7.45 3.36
N TRP A 134 -23.61 -7.85 3.57
CA TRP A 134 -22.75 -8.35 2.49
C TRP A 134 -23.41 -9.49 1.73
N LYS A 135 -23.23 -9.48 0.42
CA LYS A 135 -23.62 -10.61 -0.43
C LYS A 135 -22.88 -11.86 0.03
N PRO A 136 -23.50 -13.05 -0.11
CA PRO A 136 -22.89 -14.30 0.34
C PRO A 136 -21.48 -14.54 -0.20
N GLN A 137 -21.24 -14.22 -1.48
CA GLN A 137 -19.94 -14.38 -2.11
C GLN A 137 -18.90 -13.39 -1.58
N THR A 138 -19.27 -12.12 -1.36
CA THR A 138 -18.39 -11.13 -0.71
C THR A 138 -18.00 -11.60 0.69
N ARG A 139 -18.98 -12.04 1.49
CA ARG A 139 -18.71 -12.57 2.82
C ARG A 139 -17.75 -13.75 2.76
N ALA A 140 -17.99 -14.72 1.88
CA ALA A 140 -17.13 -15.89 1.73
C ALA A 140 -15.69 -15.51 1.34
N MET A 141 -15.51 -14.56 0.41
CA MET A 141 -14.18 -14.11 -0.03
C MET A 141 -13.42 -13.37 1.06
N PHE A 142 -14.07 -12.49 1.83
CA PHE A 142 -13.41 -11.64 2.82
C PHE A 142 -13.31 -12.30 4.21
N ASP A 143 -14.06 -13.36 4.48
CA ASP A 143 -13.91 -14.16 5.71
C ASP A 143 -12.84 -15.25 5.61
N ASP A 144 -12.42 -15.61 4.39
CA ASP A 144 -11.43 -16.67 4.16
C ASP A 144 -10.54 -16.35 2.94
N PHE A 145 -9.25 -16.10 3.21
CA PHE A 145 -8.27 -15.80 2.18
C PHE A 145 -8.08 -16.95 1.17
N GLU A 146 -8.31 -18.20 1.56
CA GLU A 146 -8.27 -19.34 0.65
C GLU A 146 -9.45 -19.31 -0.33
N VAL A 147 -10.63 -18.87 0.11
CA VAL A 147 -11.80 -18.69 -0.77
C VAL A 147 -11.51 -17.61 -1.81
N TYR A 148 -10.91 -16.48 -1.41
CA TYR A 148 -10.44 -15.47 -2.36
C TYR A 148 -9.51 -16.07 -3.42
N LYS A 149 -8.49 -16.83 -3.01
CA LYS A 149 -7.55 -17.46 -3.96
C LYS A 149 -8.25 -18.41 -4.91
N LYS A 150 -9.17 -19.24 -4.42
CA LYS A 150 -9.95 -20.18 -5.24
C LYS A 150 -10.78 -19.44 -6.28
N CYS A 151 -11.51 -18.39 -5.90
CA CYS A 151 -12.27 -17.61 -6.86
C CYS A 151 -11.39 -16.97 -7.93
N LEU A 152 -10.21 -16.44 -7.55
CA LEU A 152 -9.29 -15.86 -8.53
C LEU A 152 -8.73 -16.93 -9.51
N THR A 153 -8.47 -18.14 -9.02
CA THR A 153 -8.07 -19.31 -9.84
C THR A 153 -9.20 -19.82 -10.71
N GLU A 154 -10.45 -19.75 -10.28
CA GLU A 154 -11.58 -20.16 -11.12
C GLU A 154 -11.74 -19.23 -12.33
N ILE A 155 -11.56 -17.92 -12.14
CA ILE A 155 -11.73 -16.91 -13.19
C ILE A 155 -10.49 -16.83 -14.10
N TYR A 156 -9.29 -16.81 -13.51
CA TYR A 156 -8.05 -16.54 -14.23
C TYR A 156 -7.08 -17.72 -14.28
N GLY A 157 -7.35 -18.85 -13.62
CA GLY A 157 -6.48 -20.02 -13.67
C GLY A 157 -6.43 -20.62 -15.08
N ASP A 158 -5.33 -21.30 -15.39
CA ASP A 158 -5.23 -22.09 -16.61
C ASP A 158 -6.24 -23.27 -16.57
N VAL A 159 -6.62 -23.81 -17.73
CA VAL A 159 -7.54 -24.94 -17.87
C VAL A 159 -7.13 -26.10 -16.95
N SER A 160 -5.83 -26.42 -16.87
CA SER A 160 -5.36 -27.51 -16.02
C SER A 160 -5.52 -27.21 -14.52
N GLU A 161 -5.30 -25.95 -14.10
CA GLU A 161 -5.42 -25.55 -12.70
C GLU A 161 -6.90 -25.43 -12.28
N ARG A 162 -7.81 -25.09 -13.20
CA ARG A 162 -9.26 -25.11 -12.95
C ARG A 162 -9.78 -26.52 -12.72
N GLU A 163 -9.28 -27.51 -13.46
CA GLU A 163 -9.62 -28.92 -13.23
C GLU A 163 -9.10 -29.44 -11.88
N GLU A 164 -7.93 -28.98 -11.42
CA GLU A 164 -7.41 -29.31 -10.08
C GLU A 164 -8.20 -28.62 -8.96
N ALA A 165 -8.62 -27.37 -9.16
CA ALA A 165 -9.43 -26.62 -8.17
C ALA A 165 -10.78 -27.29 -7.89
N ILE A 166 -11.40 -27.92 -8.89
CA ILE A 166 -12.68 -28.64 -8.76
C ILE A 166 -12.53 -29.93 -7.93
N ARG A 167 -11.33 -30.53 -7.83
CA ARG A 167 -11.12 -31.80 -7.12
C ARG A 167 -10.97 -31.69 -5.60
N ILE A 168 -10.99 -30.49 -5.02
CA ILE A 168 -10.79 -30.25 -3.57
C ILE A 168 -12.11 -29.83 -2.88
N ILE A 169 -13.27 -30.11 -3.49
CA ILE A 169 -14.61 -29.87 -2.91
C ILE A 169 -15.31 -31.22 -2.74
#